data_AF-A0A972UIK9-F1
#
_entry.id   AF-A0A972UIK9-F1
#
_cell.length_a   1.000
_cell.length_b   1.000
_cell.length_c   1.000
_cell.angle_alpha   90.00
_cell.angle_beta   90.00
_cell.angle_gamma   90.00
#
_symmetry.space_group_name_H-M   'P 1'
#
loop_
_entity.id
_entity.type
_entity.pdbx_description
1 polymer ?
#
loop_
_entity_poly.entity_id
_entity_poly.type
_entity_poly.pdbx_seq_one_letter_code
_entity_poly.pdbx_strand_id
1 'polypeptide(L)'
;MPKGDSKFPSISQLESQIRDRINAPWKLGQLLKEKSNWYPITSALDAIGDAEEGLHAYLEMPETGNFGELYISTYGVLQLLYVEQDAVKTLSKILGLPYEFHEDVKEVRNFRNWSIGHPTLDWDGRSHYISRGLMSRKGFRLMSSHPDEERSLFRDVNIFDLIEKQRAALCKALSATLEKLKEDEMAHKELFKDQKLSDCFHSSTGWMVRKLYEAVWSDDLFPLGKTHVEILTKQVDEFEKGLIERELPDTASYEISKVRYVLSELEKFFKNKTESKFSDDDAEIFIFYIERHFVELEKIAKAIDEEYGSDVE
;
A
#
# COMPACT_ATOMS: atom_id res chain seq x y z
N MET A 1 22.61 -24.69 1.82
CA MET A 1 22.76 -24.79 3.30
C MET A 1 21.40 -24.54 3.94
N PRO A 2 21.14 -25.05 5.15
CA PRO A 2 19.82 -25.52 5.57
C PRO A 2 18.79 -24.38 5.58
N LYS A 3 17.59 -24.67 5.05
CA LYS A 3 16.36 -23.93 5.35
C LYS A 3 16.10 -24.10 6.85
N GLY A 4 16.80 -23.33 7.67
CA GLY A 4 16.36 -23.07 9.03
C GLY A 4 15.13 -22.20 8.88
N ASP A 5 13.99 -22.67 9.36
CA ASP A 5 12.81 -21.82 9.56
C ASP A 5 13.25 -20.65 10.45
N SER A 6 13.55 -19.53 9.80
CA SER A 6 13.82 -18.28 10.48
C SER A 6 12.56 -17.93 11.23
N LYS A 7 12.67 -17.81 12.56
CA LYS A 7 11.59 -17.35 13.45
C LYS A 7 11.13 -15.91 13.14
N PHE A 8 11.78 -15.24 12.19
CA PHE A 8 11.54 -13.88 11.75
C PHE A 8 11.19 -13.85 10.25
N PRO A 9 10.22 -13.02 9.84
CA PRO A 9 9.87 -12.86 8.43
C PRO A 9 11.05 -12.28 7.63
N SER A 10 11.16 -12.70 6.37
CA SER A 10 12.15 -12.14 5.43
C SER A 10 11.78 -10.71 5.02
N ILE A 11 12.74 -9.97 4.47
CA ILE A 11 12.48 -8.64 3.92
C ILE A 11 11.40 -8.70 2.84
N SER A 12 11.49 -9.64 1.90
CA SER A 12 10.48 -9.80 0.83
C SER A 12 9.08 -10.09 1.38
N GLN A 13 8.96 -10.87 2.47
CA GLN A 13 7.68 -11.12 3.11
C GLN A 13 7.10 -9.86 3.77
N LEU A 14 7.94 -9.05 4.42
CA LEU A 14 7.53 -7.80 5.05
C LEU A 14 7.16 -6.75 3.99
N GLU A 15 7.95 -6.65 2.93
CA GLU A 15 7.71 -5.75 1.79
C GLU A 15 6.35 -6.05 1.15
N SER A 16 6.06 -7.32 0.84
CA SER A 16 4.75 -7.73 0.31
C SER A 16 3.60 -7.38 1.25
N GLN A 17 3.73 -7.68 2.54
CA GLN A 17 2.69 -7.37 3.52
C GLN A 17 2.45 -5.86 3.67
N ILE A 18 3.52 -5.06 3.65
CA ILE A 18 3.41 -3.59 3.64
C ILE A 18 2.69 -3.13 2.37
N ARG A 19 3.05 -3.70 1.21
CA ARG A 19 2.41 -3.40 -0.08
C ARG A 19 0.90 -3.69 -0.05
N ASP A 20 0.50 -4.82 0.50
CA ASP A 20 -0.92 -5.17 0.63
C ASP A 20 -1.67 -4.15 1.49
N ARG A 21 -1.08 -3.75 2.62
CA ARG A 21 -1.70 -2.80 3.56
C ARG A 21 -1.80 -1.37 3.01
N ILE A 22 -0.79 -0.88 2.29
CA ILE A 22 -0.88 0.46 1.66
C ILE A 22 -1.85 0.50 0.48
N ASN A 23 -2.14 -0.66 -0.14
CA ASN A 23 -3.12 -0.79 -1.22
C ASN A 23 -4.52 -1.13 -0.71
N ALA A 24 -4.70 -1.29 0.61
CA ALA A 24 -6.04 -1.40 1.19
C ALA A 24 -6.88 -0.17 0.80
N PRO A 25 -8.15 -0.33 0.39
CA PRO A 25 -8.92 0.74 -0.25
C PRO A 25 -8.92 2.07 0.50
N TRP A 26 -9.12 2.06 1.81
CA TRP A 26 -9.12 3.27 2.65
C TRP A 26 -7.74 3.94 2.68
N LYS A 27 -6.67 3.15 2.87
CA LYS A 27 -5.29 3.67 2.97
C LYS A 27 -4.81 4.18 1.63
N LEU A 28 -5.14 3.49 0.54
CA LEU A 28 -4.86 3.94 -0.82
C LEU A 28 -5.60 5.26 -1.10
N GLY A 29 -6.88 5.35 -0.73
CA GLY A 29 -7.66 6.58 -0.80
C GLY A 29 -7.01 7.75 -0.07
N GLN A 30 -6.49 7.51 1.14
CA GLN A 30 -5.72 8.48 1.92
C GLN A 30 -4.43 8.92 1.20
N LEU A 31 -3.61 7.95 0.78
CA LEU A 31 -2.29 8.20 0.19
C LEU A 31 -2.39 8.88 -1.18
N LEU A 32 -3.43 8.59 -1.98
CA LEU A 32 -3.62 9.21 -3.29
C LEU A 32 -4.02 10.69 -3.22
N LYS A 33 -4.61 11.15 -2.11
CA LYS A 33 -4.85 12.58 -1.85
C LYS A 33 -3.53 13.34 -1.73
N GLU A 34 -2.50 12.70 -1.20
CA GLU A 34 -1.16 13.26 -1.02
C GLU A 34 -0.15 12.56 -1.94
N LYS A 35 -0.24 12.83 -3.25
CA LYS A 35 0.64 12.21 -4.27
C LYS A 35 2.14 12.36 -3.97
N SER A 36 2.54 13.40 -3.24
CA SER A 36 3.91 13.61 -2.77
C SER A 36 4.43 12.50 -1.84
N ASN A 37 3.51 11.78 -1.17
CA ASN A 37 3.81 10.66 -0.28
C ASN A 37 3.64 9.30 -0.99
N TRP A 38 2.67 9.17 -1.89
CA TRP A 38 2.42 7.93 -2.63
C TRP A 38 3.60 7.47 -3.49
N TYR A 39 4.10 8.30 -4.41
CA TYR A 39 5.15 7.88 -5.34
C TYR A 39 6.45 7.45 -4.67
N PRO A 40 6.95 8.15 -3.63
CA PRO A 40 8.15 7.71 -2.96
C PRO A 40 7.95 6.44 -2.13
N ILE A 41 6.75 6.16 -1.59
CA ILE A 41 6.45 4.87 -0.92
C ILE A 41 6.57 3.73 -1.93
N THR A 42 5.90 3.82 -3.07
CA THR A 42 5.94 2.76 -4.08
C THR A 42 7.35 2.55 -4.62
N SER A 43 8.05 3.65 -4.93
CA SER A 43 9.45 3.59 -5.37
C SER A 43 10.39 3.00 -4.32
N ALA A 44 10.14 3.23 -3.03
CA ALA A 44 10.94 2.64 -1.96
C ALA A 44 10.70 1.14 -1.84
N LEU A 45 9.44 0.68 -1.90
CA LEU A 45 9.13 -0.76 -1.85
C LEU A 45 9.71 -1.50 -3.06
N ASP A 46 9.63 -0.92 -4.25
CA ASP A 46 10.25 -1.50 -5.45
C ASP A 46 11.77 -1.59 -5.30
N ALA A 47 12.42 -0.52 -4.80
CA ALA A 47 13.86 -0.52 -4.54
C ALA A 47 14.29 -1.54 -3.48
N ILE A 48 13.46 -1.82 -2.46
CA ILE A 48 13.70 -2.87 -1.47
C ILE A 48 13.63 -4.25 -2.14
N GLY A 49 12.57 -4.52 -2.90
CA GLY A 49 12.39 -5.78 -3.60
C GLY A 49 13.50 -6.06 -4.62
N ASP A 50 13.81 -5.08 -5.47
CA ASP A 50 14.87 -5.16 -6.49
C ASP A 50 16.25 -5.37 -5.86
N ALA A 51 16.52 -4.72 -4.73
CA ALA A 51 17.76 -4.91 -4.00
C ALA A 51 17.89 -6.34 -3.46
N GLU A 52 16.84 -6.89 -2.83
CA GLU A 52 16.88 -8.26 -2.29
C GLU A 52 17.03 -9.31 -3.39
N GLU A 53 16.40 -9.12 -4.55
CA GLU A 53 16.60 -10.01 -5.72
C GLU A 53 18.07 -9.99 -6.16
N GLY A 54 18.68 -8.80 -6.26
CA GLY A 54 20.10 -8.67 -6.60
C GLY A 54 21.04 -9.25 -5.54
N LEU A 55 20.72 -9.10 -4.25
CA LEU A 55 21.47 -9.69 -3.14
C LEU A 55 21.37 -11.22 -3.15
N HIS A 56 20.19 -11.77 -3.45
CA HIS A 56 20.01 -13.21 -3.62
C HIS A 56 20.86 -13.75 -4.78
N ALA A 57 20.78 -13.11 -5.95
CA ALA A 57 21.61 -13.48 -7.10
C ALA A 57 23.11 -13.47 -6.76
N TYR A 58 23.58 -12.43 -6.06
CA TYR A 58 24.99 -12.32 -5.62
C TYR A 58 25.43 -13.49 -4.71
N LEU A 59 24.58 -13.90 -3.78
CA LEU A 59 24.85 -15.02 -2.87
C LEU A 59 24.95 -16.36 -3.61
N GLU A 60 24.29 -16.49 -4.76
CA GLU A 60 24.31 -17.68 -5.61
C GLU A 60 25.39 -17.64 -6.71
N MET A 61 25.98 -16.47 -6.98
CA MET A 61 27.03 -16.34 -8.00
C MET A 61 28.22 -17.29 -7.73
N PRO A 62 28.76 -17.96 -8.78
CA PRO A 62 29.96 -18.78 -8.64
C PRO A 62 31.19 -17.92 -8.32
N GLU A 63 32.20 -18.54 -7.71
CA GLU A 63 33.50 -17.88 -7.53
C GLU A 63 34.17 -17.63 -8.89
N THR A 64 34.88 -16.51 -8.99
CA THR A 64 35.63 -16.12 -10.18
C THR A 64 37.03 -15.65 -9.81
N GLY A 65 38.02 -16.00 -10.63
CA GLY A 65 39.39 -15.47 -10.54
C GLY A 65 39.60 -14.17 -11.30
N ASN A 66 38.58 -13.69 -12.02
CA ASN A 66 38.65 -12.46 -12.81
C ASN A 66 38.44 -11.24 -11.91
N PHE A 67 39.49 -10.43 -11.72
CA PHE A 67 39.39 -9.22 -10.89
C PHE A 67 38.36 -8.21 -11.40
N GLY A 68 38.15 -8.09 -12.71
CA GLY A 68 37.13 -7.19 -13.26
C GLY A 68 35.71 -7.58 -12.82
N GLU A 69 35.41 -8.88 -12.87
CA GLU A 69 34.14 -9.42 -12.36
C GLU A 69 34.01 -9.24 -10.85
N LEU A 70 35.10 -9.46 -10.09
CA LEU A 70 35.11 -9.23 -8.63
C LEU A 70 34.84 -7.77 -8.26
N TYR A 71 35.39 -6.80 -9.01
CA TYR A 71 35.09 -5.39 -8.78
C TYR A 71 33.63 -5.07 -9.09
N ILE A 72 33.13 -5.50 -10.24
CA ILE A 72 31.73 -5.24 -10.62
C ILE A 72 30.77 -5.84 -9.58
N SER A 73 31.00 -7.09 -9.18
CA SER A 73 30.13 -7.77 -8.22
C SER A 73 30.24 -7.16 -6.82
N THR A 74 31.44 -6.82 -6.35
CA THR A 74 31.65 -6.14 -5.06
C THR A 74 31.02 -4.74 -5.04
N TYR A 75 31.14 -3.99 -6.14
CA TYR A 75 30.59 -2.64 -6.22
C TYR A 75 29.06 -2.70 -6.28
N GLY A 76 28.53 -3.63 -7.07
CA GLY A 76 27.10 -3.90 -7.18
C GLY A 76 26.48 -4.25 -5.82
N VAL A 77 26.97 -5.28 -5.14
CA VAL A 77 26.39 -5.74 -3.87
C VAL A 77 26.41 -4.66 -2.78
N LEU A 78 27.52 -3.91 -2.65
CA LEU A 78 27.61 -2.80 -1.69
C LEU A 78 26.64 -1.66 -2.05
N GLN A 79 26.43 -1.41 -3.34
CA GLN A 79 25.46 -0.43 -3.79
C GLN A 79 24.01 -0.88 -3.54
N LEU A 80 23.68 -2.16 -3.76
CA LEU A 80 22.35 -2.71 -3.44
C LEU A 80 22.05 -2.56 -1.96
N LEU A 81 23.01 -2.93 -1.09
CA LEU A 81 22.88 -2.74 0.36
C LEU A 81 22.56 -1.28 0.70
N TYR A 82 23.28 -0.33 0.11
CA TYR A 82 23.05 1.10 0.34
C TYR A 82 21.68 1.59 -0.14
N VAL A 83 21.24 1.14 -1.32
CA VAL A 83 19.92 1.52 -1.89
C VAL A 83 18.79 1.01 -1.00
N GLU A 84 18.87 -0.24 -0.55
CA GLU A 84 17.87 -0.84 0.33
C GLU A 84 17.74 -0.05 1.65
N GLN A 85 18.87 0.36 2.24
CA GLN A 85 18.90 1.19 3.44
C GLN A 85 18.16 2.53 3.26
N ASP A 86 18.43 3.22 2.14
CA ASP A 86 17.84 4.52 1.85
C ASP A 86 16.34 4.40 1.54
N ALA A 87 15.93 3.31 0.89
CA ALA A 87 14.54 2.99 0.65
C ALA A 87 13.77 2.75 1.96
N VAL A 88 14.28 1.91 2.88
CA VAL A 88 13.66 1.68 4.21
C VAL A 88 13.58 2.96 5.02
N LYS A 89 14.62 3.79 5.00
CA LYS A 89 14.61 5.11 5.66
C LYS A 89 13.52 6.02 5.09
N THR A 90 13.39 6.07 3.77
CA THR A 90 12.38 6.89 3.08
C THR A 90 10.98 6.44 3.45
N LEU A 91 10.73 5.12 3.40
CA LEU A 91 9.47 4.51 3.78
C LEU A 91 9.08 4.87 5.22
N SER A 92 10.00 4.65 6.17
CA SER A 92 9.78 4.94 7.59
C SER A 92 9.45 6.42 7.82
N LYS A 93 10.19 7.32 7.17
CA LYS A 93 9.98 8.77 7.28
C LYS A 93 8.59 9.20 6.79
N ILE A 94 8.16 8.70 5.63
CA ILE A 94 6.87 9.10 5.03
C ILE A 94 5.70 8.56 5.84
N LEU A 95 5.84 7.34 6.38
CA LEU A 95 4.84 6.74 7.27
C LEU A 95 4.89 7.27 8.71
N GLY A 96 5.67 8.34 8.97
CA GLY A 96 5.70 9.03 10.25
C GLY A 96 6.41 8.27 11.38
N LEU A 97 7.22 7.27 11.04
CA LEU A 97 7.97 6.49 12.02
C LEU A 97 9.33 7.15 12.30
N PRO A 98 9.74 7.26 13.57
CA PRO A 98 11.10 7.67 13.89
C PRO A 98 12.06 6.62 13.34
N TYR A 99 12.98 7.05 12.48
CA TYR A 99 13.95 6.15 11.88
C TYR A 99 15.37 6.65 12.09
N GLU A 100 16.12 5.86 12.84
CA GLU A 100 17.56 5.98 12.94
C GLU A 100 18.20 4.69 12.48
N PHE A 101 19.28 4.82 11.71
CA PHE A 101 20.04 3.64 11.31
C PHE A 101 20.62 2.96 12.55
N HIS A 102 20.31 1.67 12.69
CA HIS A 102 21.00 0.78 13.62
C HIS A 102 22.50 0.79 13.34
N GLU A 103 23.34 0.59 14.36
CA GLU A 103 24.80 0.64 14.22
C GLU A 103 25.33 -0.35 13.17
N ASP A 104 24.73 -1.53 13.07
CA ASP A 104 25.04 -2.51 12.02
C ASP A 104 24.83 -1.95 10.61
N VAL A 105 23.75 -1.19 10.41
CA VAL A 105 23.43 -0.58 9.09
C VAL A 105 24.40 0.56 8.79
N LYS A 106 24.76 1.35 9.81
CA LYS A 106 25.80 2.40 9.69
C LYS A 106 27.15 1.79 9.32
N GLU A 107 27.53 0.67 9.93
CA GLU A 107 28.77 -0.05 9.61
C GLU A 107 28.80 -0.49 8.14
N VAL A 108 27.72 -1.12 7.65
CA VAL A 108 27.58 -1.51 6.23
C VAL A 108 27.73 -0.30 5.32
N ARG A 109 27.03 0.80 5.64
CA ARG A 109 27.10 2.05 4.88
C ARG A 109 28.52 2.63 4.84
N ASN A 110 29.22 2.58 5.97
CA ASN A 110 30.59 3.04 6.08
C ASN A 110 31.53 2.21 5.20
N PHE A 111 31.43 0.87 5.22
CA PHE A 111 32.24 0.04 4.34
C PHE A 111 31.99 0.31 2.86
N ARG A 112 30.73 0.51 2.44
CA ARG A 112 30.42 0.97 1.08
C ARG A 112 31.08 2.31 0.78
N ASN A 113 30.89 3.31 1.65
CA ASN A 113 31.41 4.65 1.42
C ASN A 113 32.94 4.66 1.35
N TRP A 114 33.62 4.03 2.30
CA TRP A 114 35.08 3.95 2.31
C TRP A 114 35.63 3.19 1.11
N SER A 115 34.98 2.10 0.67
CA SER A 115 35.54 1.25 -0.39
C SER A 115 35.24 1.75 -1.80
N ILE A 116 34.02 2.23 -2.08
CA ILE A 116 33.56 2.51 -3.45
C ILE A 116 32.92 3.89 -3.63
N GLY A 117 32.54 4.58 -2.55
CA GLY A 117 31.88 5.89 -2.61
C GLY A 117 32.86 7.07 -2.59
N HIS A 118 33.74 7.07 -1.58
CA HIS A 118 34.72 8.11 -1.28
C HIS A 118 36.10 7.52 -0.95
N PRO A 119 36.65 6.59 -1.75
CA PRO A 119 37.91 5.93 -1.40
C PRO A 119 39.12 6.85 -1.45
N THR A 120 39.10 7.92 -2.24
CA THR A 120 40.29 8.78 -2.40
C THR A 120 40.50 9.75 -1.24
N LEU A 121 39.40 10.21 -0.64
CA LEU A 121 39.37 11.11 0.51
C LEU A 121 37.97 11.06 1.15
N ASP A 122 37.87 10.57 2.39
CA ASP A 122 36.64 10.60 3.17
C ASP A 122 36.48 11.93 3.95
N TRP A 123 35.38 12.06 4.70
CA TRP A 123 35.08 13.28 5.47
C TRP A 123 36.06 13.51 6.64
N ASP A 124 36.79 12.47 7.07
CA ASP A 124 37.81 12.52 8.11
C ASP A 124 39.23 12.70 7.51
N GLY A 125 39.35 12.93 6.20
CA GLY A 125 40.64 13.11 5.53
C GLY A 125 41.42 11.81 5.27
N ARG A 126 40.78 10.64 5.42
CA ARG A 126 41.38 9.33 5.15
C ARG A 126 41.26 8.95 3.68
N SER A 127 42.24 8.22 3.20
CA SER A 127 42.19 7.51 1.92
C SER A 127 42.07 6.02 2.16
N HIS A 128 41.34 5.33 1.28
CA HIS A 128 41.04 3.93 1.36
C HIS A 128 41.31 3.24 0.02
N TYR A 129 41.74 1.99 0.04
CA TYR A 129 41.73 1.17 -1.15
C TYR A 129 41.51 -0.31 -0.84
N ILE A 130 40.90 -1.01 -1.80
CA ILE A 130 40.70 -2.45 -1.74
C ILE A 130 41.99 -3.16 -2.17
N SER A 131 42.53 -4.02 -1.31
CA SER A 131 43.69 -4.85 -1.62
C SER A 131 43.32 -5.93 -2.63
N ARG A 132 43.57 -5.66 -3.93
CA ARG A 132 43.16 -6.53 -5.05
C ARG A 132 43.56 -8.00 -4.87
N GLY A 133 44.79 -8.26 -4.41
CA GLY A 133 45.28 -9.63 -4.21
C GLY A 133 44.57 -10.42 -3.11
N LEU A 134 43.71 -9.76 -2.32
CA LEU A 134 42.91 -10.34 -1.24
C LEU A 134 41.41 -10.22 -1.51
N MET A 135 41.00 -9.92 -2.75
CA MET A 135 39.59 -9.91 -3.13
C MET A 135 39.10 -11.33 -3.41
N SER A 136 37.87 -11.58 -2.99
CA SER A 136 37.06 -12.73 -3.36
C SER A 136 35.60 -12.29 -3.41
N ARG A 137 34.70 -13.15 -3.86
CA ARG A 137 33.26 -12.87 -3.77
C ARG A 137 32.78 -12.79 -2.31
N LYS A 138 33.47 -13.43 -1.38
CA LYS A 138 33.08 -13.37 0.04
C LYS A 138 33.46 -12.05 0.70
N GLY A 139 34.40 -11.31 0.13
CA GLY A 139 34.97 -10.16 0.80
C GLY A 139 36.32 -9.73 0.29
N PHE A 140 36.87 -8.73 0.97
CA PHE A 140 38.12 -8.10 0.61
C PHE A 140 38.79 -7.47 1.83
N ARG A 141 40.08 -7.15 1.71
CA ARG A 141 40.79 -6.34 2.71
C ARG A 141 40.81 -4.88 2.32
N LEU A 142 40.25 -4.02 3.17
CA LEU A 142 40.29 -2.57 3.03
C LEU A 142 41.52 -2.03 3.78
N MET A 143 42.37 -1.30 3.07
CA MET A 143 43.44 -0.51 3.70
C MET A 143 42.99 0.94 3.80
N SER A 144 43.24 1.58 4.94
CA SER A 144 42.92 3.00 5.18
C SER A 144 44.16 3.73 5.70
N SER A 145 44.42 4.94 5.21
CA SER A 145 45.57 5.75 5.58
C SER A 145 45.14 7.18 5.88
N HIS A 146 45.70 7.77 6.93
CA HIS A 146 45.50 9.16 7.32
C HIS A 146 46.86 9.86 7.48
N PRO A 147 47.02 11.13 7.08
CA PRO A 147 48.30 11.84 7.22
C PRO A 147 48.83 11.92 8.66
N ASP A 148 47.92 12.03 9.64
CA ASP A 148 48.27 12.14 11.06
C ASP A 148 48.48 10.78 11.76
N GLU A 149 48.41 9.66 11.02
CA GLU A 149 48.61 8.32 11.57
C GLU A 149 49.89 7.67 11.05
N GLU A 150 50.71 7.12 11.95
CA GLU A 150 51.97 6.47 11.58
C GLU A 150 51.79 5.18 10.78
N ARG A 151 50.63 4.52 10.90
CA ARG A 151 50.36 3.21 10.27
C ARG A 151 48.99 3.18 9.61
N SER A 152 48.94 2.56 8.45
CA SER A 152 47.68 2.24 7.79
C SER A 152 46.88 1.21 8.58
N LEU A 153 45.56 1.39 8.59
CA LEU A 153 44.60 0.45 9.15
C LEU A 153 44.21 -0.59 8.11
N PHE A 154 44.15 -1.85 8.50
CA PHE A 154 43.70 -2.95 7.65
C PHE A 154 42.45 -3.58 8.26
N ARG A 155 41.38 -3.66 7.48
CA ARG A 155 40.11 -4.27 7.90
C ARG A 155 39.70 -5.33 6.89
N ASP A 156 39.46 -6.55 7.35
CA ASP A 156 38.87 -7.60 6.53
C ASP A 156 37.35 -7.42 6.52
N VAL A 157 36.81 -7.26 5.32
CA VAL A 157 35.39 -7.04 5.08
C VAL A 157 34.80 -8.34 4.54
N ASN A 158 33.85 -8.92 5.27
CA ASN A 158 33.06 -10.06 4.82
C ASN A 158 31.70 -9.58 4.33
N ILE A 159 31.46 -9.63 3.03
CA ILE A 159 30.24 -9.13 2.40
C ILE A 159 29.02 -9.95 2.83
N PHE A 160 29.20 -11.24 3.10
CA PHE A 160 28.10 -12.11 3.52
C PHE A 160 27.62 -11.72 4.91
N ASP A 161 28.57 -11.43 5.81
CA ASP A 161 28.24 -10.95 7.16
C ASP A 161 27.56 -9.57 7.10
N LEU A 162 27.97 -8.68 6.17
CA LEU A 162 27.31 -7.40 5.96
C LEU A 162 25.85 -7.56 5.50
N ILE A 163 25.59 -8.50 4.57
CA ILE A 163 24.22 -8.80 4.11
C ILE A 163 23.37 -9.28 5.29
N GLU A 164 23.85 -10.25 6.06
CA GLU A 164 23.09 -10.81 7.18
C GLU A 164 22.84 -9.78 8.29
N LYS A 165 23.85 -8.98 8.64
CA LYS A 165 23.71 -7.87 9.60
C LYS A 165 22.67 -6.85 9.15
N GLN A 166 22.73 -6.43 7.88
CA GLN A 166 21.76 -5.49 7.31
C GLN A 166 20.36 -6.08 7.34
N ARG A 167 20.17 -7.31 6.84
CA ARG A 167 18.86 -7.96 6.81
C ARG A 167 18.22 -8.01 8.18
N ALA A 168 18.97 -8.44 9.19
CA ALA A 168 18.47 -8.51 10.56
C ALA A 168 18.03 -7.13 11.08
N ALA A 169 18.74 -6.05 10.73
CA ALA A 169 18.39 -4.70 11.15
C ALA A 169 17.20 -4.11 10.36
N LEU A 170 17.16 -4.29 9.04
CA LEU A 170 16.08 -3.78 8.19
C LEU A 170 14.77 -4.54 8.42
N CYS A 171 14.81 -5.86 8.67
CA CYS A 171 13.64 -6.63 9.10
C CYS A 171 12.96 -6.02 10.32
N LYS A 172 13.72 -5.53 11.31
CA LYS A 172 13.16 -4.88 12.50
C LYS A 172 12.44 -3.57 12.14
N ALA A 173 13.03 -2.74 11.29
CA ALA A 173 12.43 -1.49 10.85
C ALA A 173 11.17 -1.71 10.01
N LEU A 174 11.21 -2.64 9.08
CA LEU A 174 10.06 -3.02 8.25
C LEU A 174 8.95 -3.67 9.09
N SER A 175 9.30 -4.49 10.09
CA SER A 175 8.31 -5.05 11.03
C SER A 175 7.61 -3.93 11.81
N ALA A 176 8.37 -2.96 12.34
CA ALA A 176 7.79 -1.79 13.01
C ALA A 176 6.89 -0.97 12.06
N THR A 177 7.24 -0.93 10.77
CA THR A 177 6.43 -0.26 9.74
C THR A 177 5.11 -0.98 9.51
N LEU A 178 5.16 -2.31 9.39
CA LEU A 178 3.97 -3.13 9.25
C LEU A 178 3.04 -3.03 10.47
N GLU A 179 3.58 -3.12 11.68
CA GLU A 179 2.78 -2.97 12.91
C GLU A 179 2.10 -1.61 12.97
N LYS A 180 2.79 -0.53 12.57
CA LYS A 180 2.17 0.79 12.52
C LYS A 180 1.00 0.86 11.53
N LEU A 181 1.13 0.23 10.37
CA LEU A 181 0.04 0.16 9.39
C LEU A 181 -1.15 -0.65 9.94
N LYS A 182 -0.90 -1.74 10.68
CA LYS A 182 -1.95 -2.50 11.36
C LYS A 182 -2.63 -1.67 12.46
N GLU A 183 -1.88 -0.93 13.25
CA GLU A 183 -2.42 -0.01 14.26
C GLU A 183 -3.32 1.06 13.62
N ASP A 184 -2.87 1.68 12.53
CA ASP A 184 -3.65 2.68 11.81
C ASP A 184 -4.96 2.08 11.25
N GLU A 185 -4.90 0.87 10.71
CA GLU A 185 -6.07 0.15 10.19
C GLU A 185 -7.07 -0.16 11.30
N MET A 186 -6.61 -0.71 12.43
CA MET A 186 -7.48 -0.99 13.58
C MET A 186 -8.12 0.30 14.11
N ALA A 187 -7.35 1.38 14.23
CA ALA A 187 -7.87 2.67 14.68
C ALA A 187 -8.93 3.22 13.71
N HIS A 188 -8.72 3.04 12.40
CA HIS A 188 -9.70 3.42 11.39
C HIS A 188 -10.98 2.56 11.49
N LYS A 189 -10.85 1.22 11.60
CA LYS A 189 -12.00 0.31 11.75
C LYS A 189 -12.81 0.64 13.01
N GLU A 190 -12.13 0.84 14.14
CA GLU A 190 -12.75 1.16 15.43
C GLU A 190 -13.57 2.46 15.39
N LEU A 191 -13.14 3.47 14.61
CA LEU A 191 -13.88 4.72 14.43
C LEU A 191 -15.26 4.53 13.79
N PHE A 192 -15.41 3.52 12.94
CA PHE A 192 -16.59 3.31 12.10
C PHE A 192 -17.37 2.02 12.40
N LYS A 193 -16.87 1.12 13.27
CA LYS A 193 -17.47 -0.18 13.54
C LYS A 193 -18.96 -0.13 13.94
N ASP A 194 -19.35 0.91 14.67
CA ASP A 194 -20.71 1.07 15.21
C ASP A 194 -21.61 1.87 14.25
N GLN A 195 -21.06 2.36 13.14
CA GLN A 195 -21.76 3.12 12.11
C GLN A 195 -21.90 2.22 10.88
N LYS A 196 -22.93 1.38 10.84
CA LYS A 196 -23.09 0.43 9.74
C LYS A 196 -23.57 1.12 8.46
N LEU A 197 -22.89 0.87 7.35
CA LEU A 197 -23.35 1.31 6.03
C LEU A 197 -24.64 0.61 5.63
N SER A 198 -24.87 -0.63 6.09
CA SER A 198 -26.11 -1.35 5.83
C SER A 198 -27.33 -0.65 6.40
N ASP A 199 -27.18 0.15 7.46
CA ASP A 199 -28.28 0.86 8.10
C ASP A 199 -28.85 1.98 7.22
N CYS A 200 -28.11 2.43 6.19
CA CYS A 200 -28.62 3.34 5.16
C CYS A 200 -29.77 2.71 4.35
N PHE A 201 -29.87 1.38 4.28
CA PHE A 201 -30.87 0.67 3.51
C PHE A 201 -31.99 0.16 4.43
N HIS A 202 -33.12 0.87 4.42
CA HIS A 202 -34.24 0.55 5.31
C HIS A 202 -34.91 -0.78 4.95
N SER A 203 -35.44 -1.49 5.95
CA SER A 203 -36.22 -2.73 5.73
C SER A 203 -37.46 -2.53 4.85
N SER A 204 -37.93 -1.29 4.71
CA SER A 204 -39.04 -0.90 3.83
C SER A 204 -38.63 -0.65 2.38
N THR A 205 -37.34 -0.68 2.02
CA THR A 205 -36.85 -0.39 0.66
C THR A 205 -37.50 -1.30 -0.39
N GLY A 206 -37.55 -2.62 -0.15
CA GLY A 206 -38.23 -3.54 -1.07
C GLY A 206 -39.73 -3.26 -1.22
N TRP A 207 -40.39 -2.82 -0.14
CA TRP A 207 -41.80 -2.40 -0.21
C TRP A 207 -41.96 -1.11 -1.03
N MET A 208 -41.07 -0.12 -0.88
CA MET A 208 -41.10 1.12 -1.65
C MET A 208 -40.92 0.85 -3.14
N VAL A 209 -39.96 -0.01 -3.51
CA VAL A 209 -39.75 -0.42 -4.91
C VAL A 209 -40.99 -1.08 -5.48
N ARG A 210 -41.64 -1.99 -4.73
CA ARG A 210 -42.93 -2.57 -5.14
C ARG A 210 -44.01 -1.50 -5.34
N LYS A 211 -44.04 -0.46 -4.50
CA LYS A 211 -44.99 0.65 -4.65
C LYS A 211 -44.69 1.54 -5.85
N LEU A 212 -43.46 1.60 -6.33
CA LEU A 212 -43.15 2.27 -7.59
C LEU A 212 -43.84 1.57 -8.78
N TYR A 213 -43.79 0.23 -8.85
CA TYR A 213 -44.50 -0.53 -9.90
C TYR A 213 -46.00 -0.22 -9.91
N GLU A 214 -46.65 -0.21 -8.73
CA GLU A 214 -48.07 0.12 -8.62
C GLU A 214 -48.35 1.58 -9.04
N ALA A 215 -47.46 2.52 -8.71
CA ALA A 215 -47.60 3.94 -9.01
C ALA A 215 -47.47 4.26 -10.51
N VAL A 216 -46.80 3.43 -11.31
CA VAL A 216 -46.72 3.62 -12.78
C VAL A 216 -48.11 3.55 -13.43
N TRP A 217 -48.93 2.61 -12.97
CA TRP A 217 -50.23 2.26 -13.59
C TRP A 217 -51.45 2.83 -12.88
N SER A 218 -51.27 3.51 -11.74
CA SER A 218 -52.36 4.02 -10.92
C SER A 218 -52.24 5.53 -10.74
N ASP A 219 -53.19 6.28 -11.31
CA ASP A 219 -53.26 7.74 -11.17
C ASP A 219 -53.37 8.19 -9.71
N ASP A 220 -54.06 7.41 -8.87
CA ASP A 220 -54.20 7.68 -7.43
C ASP A 220 -52.88 7.51 -6.66
N LEU A 221 -52.04 6.55 -7.07
CA LEU A 221 -50.75 6.25 -6.43
C LEU A 221 -49.58 7.00 -7.07
N PHE A 222 -49.77 7.61 -8.23
CA PHE A 222 -48.73 8.32 -8.98
C PHE A 222 -47.95 9.35 -8.13
N PRO A 223 -48.60 10.18 -7.29
CA PRO A 223 -47.88 11.13 -6.42
C PRO A 223 -46.98 10.45 -5.38
N LEU A 224 -47.32 9.22 -4.95
CA LEU A 224 -46.49 8.45 -4.02
C LEU A 224 -45.20 7.94 -4.69
N GLY A 225 -45.21 7.75 -6.00
CA GLY A 225 -44.03 7.36 -6.77
C GLY A 225 -42.87 8.35 -6.59
N LYS A 226 -43.16 9.66 -6.66
CA LYS A 226 -42.17 10.72 -6.42
C LYS A 226 -41.58 10.64 -5.01
N THR A 227 -42.43 10.52 -4.00
CA THR A 227 -42.01 10.42 -2.60
C THR A 227 -41.11 9.21 -2.37
N HIS A 228 -41.43 8.06 -2.96
CA HIS A 228 -40.60 6.86 -2.84
C HIS A 228 -39.25 7.01 -3.56
N VAL A 229 -39.22 7.61 -4.76
CA VAL A 229 -37.96 7.94 -5.44
C VAL A 229 -37.09 8.88 -4.59
N GLU A 230 -37.67 9.92 -3.99
CA GLU A 230 -36.92 10.84 -3.12
C GLU A 230 -36.29 10.13 -1.90
N ILE A 231 -37.03 9.21 -1.27
CA ILE A 231 -36.50 8.41 -0.15
C ILE A 231 -35.37 7.49 -0.60
N LEU A 232 -35.52 6.81 -1.74
CA LEU A 232 -34.48 5.93 -2.29
C LEU A 232 -33.22 6.71 -2.67
N THR A 233 -33.36 7.89 -3.29
CA THR A 233 -32.23 8.79 -3.57
C THR A 233 -31.50 9.15 -2.29
N LYS A 234 -32.23 9.50 -1.23
CA LYS A 234 -31.63 9.83 0.06
C LYS A 234 -30.83 8.66 0.66
N GLN A 235 -31.30 7.42 0.55
CA GLN A 235 -30.55 6.25 1.02
C GLN A 235 -29.21 6.10 0.28
N VAL A 236 -29.20 6.30 -1.04
CA VAL A 236 -27.99 6.24 -1.86
C VAL A 236 -27.03 7.37 -1.51
N ASP A 237 -27.55 8.58 -1.26
CA ASP A 237 -26.74 9.73 -0.86
C ASP A 237 -26.11 9.53 0.53
N GLU A 238 -26.85 8.97 1.49
CA GLU A 238 -26.32 8.63 2.82
C GLU A 238 -25.26 7.53 2.75
N PHE A 239 -25.46 6.51 1.90
CA PHE A 239 -24.47 5.46 1.66
C PHE A 239 -23.18 6.03 1.03
N GLU A 240 -23.29 6.84 -0.02
CA GLU A 240 -22.11 7.47 -0.65
C GLU A 240 -21.37 8.37 0.34
N LYS A 241 -22.11 9.15 1.14
CA LYS A 241 -21.51 9.97 2.19
C LYS A 241 -20.73 9.12 3.19
N GLY A 242 -21.29 8.00 3.62
CA GLY A 242 -20.62 7.05 4.51
C GLY A 242 -19.34 6.46 3.92
N LEU A 243 -19.33 6.16 2.61
CA LEU A 243 -18.12 5.73 1.90
C LEU A 243 -17.06 6.84 1.86
N ILE A 244 -17.44 8.08 1.56
CA ILE A 244 -16.53 9.22 1.51
C ILE A 244 -15.89 9.46 2.89
N GLU A 245 -16.69 9.41 3.96
CA GLU A 245 -16.21 9.59 5.34
C GLU A 245 -15.19 8.51 5.75
N ARG A 246 -15.30 7.30 5.19
CA ARG A 246 -14.38 6.16 5.39
C ARG A 246 -13.21 6.12 4.40
N GLU A 247 -13.07 7.15 3.55
CA GLU A 247 -12.07 7.20 2.48
C GLU A 247 -12.19 6.04 1.45
N LEU A 248 -13.42 5.56 1.21
CA LEU A 248 -13.77 4.47 0.29
C LEU A 248 -14.59 4.92 -0.95
N PRO A 249 -14.41 6.13 -1.52
CA PRO A 249 -15.35 6.68 -2.50
C PRO A 249 -15.45 5.84 -3.79
N ASP A 250 -14.39 5.13 -4.16
CA ASP A 250 -14.33 4.38 -5.42
C ASP A 250 -14.98 2.99 -5.34
N THR A 251 -15.27 2.48 -4.15
CA THR A 251 -15.74 1.10 -3.92
C THR A 251 -17.05 0.77 -4.62
N ALA A 252 -17.93 1.76 -4.77
CA ALA A 252 -19.24 1.62 -5.41
C ALA A 252 -19.57 2.81 -6.33
N SER A 253 -18.56 3.60 -6.73
CA SER A 253 -18.79 4.87 -7.46
C SER A 253 -19.54 4.66 -8.76
N TYR A 254 -19.23 3.59 -9.49
CA TYR A 254 -19.89 3.23 -10.74
C TYR A 254 -21.37 2.91 -10.50
N GLU A 255 -21.66 1.97 -9.59
CA GLU A 255 -23.01 1.53 -9.23
C GLU A 255 -23.86 2.70 -8.71
N ILE A 256 -23.32 3.51 -7.80
CA ILE A 256 -23.98 4.72 -7.26
C ILE A 256 -24.32 5.69 -8.39
N SER A 257 -23.38 5.95 -9.31
CA SER A 257 -23.62 6.86 -10.43
C SER A 257 -24.77 6.40 -11.33
N LYS A 258 -24.87 5.09 -11.58
CA LYS A 258 -25.93 4.50 -12.41
C LYS A 258 -27.28 4.52 -11.69
N VAL A 259 -27.31 4.14 -10.42
CA VAL A 259 -28.53 4.17 -9.60
C VAL A 259 -29.06 5.60 -9.49
N ARG A 260 -28.19 6.59 -9.22
CA ARG A 260 -28.58 8.00 -9.20
C ARG A 260 -29.15 8.49 -10.53
N TYR A 261 -28.53 8.10 -11.65
CA TYR A 261 -29.06 8.43 -12.97
C TYR A 261 -30.50 7.91 -13.12
N VAL A 262 -30.72 6.63 -12.84
CA VAL A 262 -32.04 5.98 -12.96
C VAL A 262 -33.06 6.62 -12.03
N LEU A 263 -32.72 6.87 -10.76
CA LEU A 263 -33.59 7.58 -9.82
C LEU A 263 -33.93 8.98 -10.30
N SER A 264 -32.98 9.73 -10.85
CA SER A 264 -33.23 11.08 -11.38
C SER A 264 -34.18 11.09 -12.58
N GLU A 265 -34.16 10.05 -13.41
CA GLU A 265 -35.09 9.93 -14.53
C GLU A 265 -36.48 9.46 -14.08
N LEU A 266 -36.56 8.57 -13.09
CA LEU A 266 -37.83 8.20 -12.45
C LEU A 266 -38.47 9.38 -11.71
N GLU A 267 -37.68 10.24 -11.08
CA GLU A 267 -38.19 11.46 -10.44
C GLU A 267 -38.86 12.38 -11.47
N LYS A 268 -38.24 12.55 -12.65
CA LYS A 268 -38.82 13.33 -13.76
C LYS A 268 -40.12 12.70 -14.24
N PHE A 269 -40.15 11.38 -14.40
CA PHE A 269 -41.35 10.64 -14.77
C PHE A 269 -42.48 10.88 -13.77
N PHE A 270 -42.26 10.65 -12.48
CA PHE A 270 -43.27 10.82 -11.43
C PHE A 270 -43.62 12.28 -11.11
N LYS A 271 -42.84 13.26 -11.61
CA LYS A 271 -43.17 14.67 -11.52
C LYS A 271 -44.18 15.09 -12.59
N ASN A 272 -44.00 14.62 -13.82
CA ASN A 272 -44.94 14.89 -14.91
C ASN A 272 -44.88 13.79 -15.98
N LYS A 273 -45.90 12.93 -15.99
CA LYS A 273 -46.00 11.79 -16.90
C LYS A 273 -45.99 12.19 -18.38
N THR A 274 -46.64 13.31 -18.74
CA THR A 274 -46.81 13.72 -20.15
C THR A 274 -45.59 14.44 -20.72
N GLU A 275 -44.73 15.01 -19.87
CA GLU A 275 -43.47 15.63 -20.26
C GLU A 275 -42.27 14.68 -20.15
N SER A 276 -42.50 13.49 -19.58
CA SER A 276 -41.47 12.46 -19.49
C SER A 276 -41.14 11.89 -20.86
N LYS A 277 -39.86 11.59 -21.07
CA LYS A 277 -39.40 10.84 -22.25
C LYS A 277 -39.69 9.33 -22.14
N PHE A 278 -40.12 8.87 -20.97
CA PHE A 278 -40.38 7.46 -20.68
C PHE A 278 -41.85 7.13 -20.83
N SER A 279 -42.10 5.99 -21.49
CA SER A 279 -43.36 5.27 -21.38
C SER A 279 -43.47 4.55 -20.02
N ASP A 280 -44.65 4.00 -19.76
CA ASP A 280 -44.88 3.17 -18.57
C ASP A 280 -43.96 1.94 -18.55
N ASP A 281 -43.78 1.30 -19.71
CA ASP A 281 -42.86 0.17 -19.88
C ASP A 281 -41.40 0.57 -19.60
N ASP A 282 -40.97 1.76 -20.06
CA ASP A 282 -39.62 2.27 -19.76
C ASP A 282 -39.43 2.51 -18.26
N ALA A 283 -40.45 3.08 -17.59
CA ALA A 283 -40.42 3.31 -16.16
C ALA A 283 -40.32 1.99 -15.38
N GLU A 284 -41.06 0.95 -15.78
CA GLU A 284 -40.95 -0.38 -15.16
C GLU A 284 -39.56 -1.00 -15.32
N ILE A 285 -38.94 -0.87 -16.49
CA ILE A 285 -37.56 -1.34 -16.73
C ILE A 285 -36.59 -0.62 -15.79
N PHE A 286 -36.77 0.68 -15.60
CA PHE A 286 -35.94 1.48 -14.70
C PHE A 286 -36.18 1.09 -13.23
N ILE A 287 -37.42 0.82 -12.82
CA ILE A 287 -37.73 0.31 -11.48
C ILE A 287 -37.11 -1.07 -11.25
N PHE A 288 -37.15 -1.96 -12.25
CA PHE A 288 -36.47 -3.27 -12.19
C PHE A 288 -34.96 -3.13 -12.00
N TYR A 289 -34.35 -2.17 -12.70
CA TYR A 289 -32.95 -1.84 -12.50
C TYR A 289 -32.67 -1.42 -11.04
N ILE A 290 -33.49 -0.53 -10.47
CA ILE A 290 -33.39 -0.11 -9.08
C ILE A 290 -33.51 -1.30 -8.12
N GLU A 291 -34.51 -2.16 -8.31
CA GLU A 291 -34.73 -3.36 -7.48
C GLU A 291 -33.46 -4.21 -7.38
N ARG A 292 -32.81 -4.46 -8.53
CA ARG A 292 -31.59 -5.26 -8.59
C ARG A 292 -30.39 -4.56 -7.98
N HIS A 293 -30.17 -3.29 -8.32
CA HIS A 293 -28.96 -2.60 -7.92
C HIS A 293 -28.97 -2.12 -6.47
N PHE A 294 -30.14 -1.90 -5.85
CA PHE A 294 -30.21 -1.67 -4.41
C PHE A 294 -29.77 -2.89 -3.60
N VAL A 295 -30.14 -4.11 -4.04
CA VAL A 295 -29.68 -5.35 -3.40
C VAL A 295 -28.16 -5.47 -3.49
N GLU A 296 -27.55 -5.08 -4.62
CA GLU A 296 -26.09 -5.08 -4.76
C GLU A 296 -25.42 -4.01 -3.88
N LEU A 297 -25.96 -2.80 -3.81
CA LEU A 297 -25.43 -1.75 -2.91
C LEU A 297 -25.52 -2.18 -1.43
N GLU A 298 -26.63 -2.79 -1.02
CA GLU A 298 -26.79 -3.32 0.34
C GLU A 298 -25.80 -4.46 0.63
N LYS A 299 -25.51 -5.33 -0.35
CA LYS A 299 -24.47 -6.36 -0.21
C LYS A 299 -23.08 -5.75 -0.04
N ILE A 300 -22.74 -4.74 -0.83
CA ILE A 300 -21.45 -4.03 -0.70
C ILE A 300 -21.36 -3.40 0.70
N ALA A 301 -22.42 -2.74 1.16
CA ALA A 301 -22.48 -2.16 2.48
C ALA A 301 -22.23 -3.19 3.59
N LYS A 302 -22.90 -4.35 3.52
CA LYS A 302 -22.72 -5.45 4.47
C LYS A 302 -21.30 -6.03 4.45
N ALA A 303 -20.71 -6.19 3.26
CA ALA A 303 -19.34 -6.68 3.14
C ALA A 303 -18.34 -5.74 3.83
N ILE A 304 -18.53 -4.43 3.67
CA ILE A 304 -17.71 -3.42 4.37
C ILE A 304 -17.96 -3.49 5.89
N ASP A 305 -19.21 -3.58 6.33
CA ASP A 305 -19.54 -3.67 7.76
C ASP A 305 -18.94 -4.93 8.41
N GLU A 306 -18.92 -6.05 7.70
CA GLU A 306 -18.26 -7.30 8.12
C GLU A 306 -16.75 -7.13 8.23
N GLU A 307 -16.11 -6.49 7.24
CA GLU A 307 -14.67 -6.20 7.26
C GLU A 307 -14.29 -5.32 8.47
N TYR A 308 -15.11 -4.30 8.77
CA TYR A 308 -14.90 -3.39 9.90
C TYR A 308 -15.20 -4.04 11.26
N GLY A 309 -16.01 -5.10 11.28
CA GLY A 309 -16.27 -5.93 12.45
C GLY A 309 -15.21 -7.02 12.71
N SER A 310 -14.23 -7.19 11.81
CA SER A 310 -13.19 -8.21 11.91
C SER A 310 -11.85 -7.65 12.42
N ASP A 311 -11.11 -8.48 13.17
CA ASP A 311 -9.75 -8.17 13.62
C ASP A 311 -8.77 -8.12 12.43
N VAL A 312 -7.66 -7.38 12.59
CA VAL A 312 -6.59 -7.29 11.60
C VAL A 312 -5.60 -8.44 11.83
N GLU A 313 -5.53 -9.39 10.88
CA GLU A 313 -4.51 -10.48 10.88
C GLU A 313 -3.10 -9.98 10.49
#